data_AF-A0A060CQZ6-F1
#
_entry.id   AF-A0A060CQZ6-F1
#
_cell.length_a   1.000
_cell.length_b   1.000
_cell.length_c   1.000
_cell.angle_alpha   90.00
_cell.angle_beta   90.00
_cell.angle_gamma   90.00
#
_symmetry.space_group_name_H-M   'P 1'
#
loop_
_entity.id
_entity.type
_entity.pdbx_description
1 polymer ?
#
loop_
_entity_poly.entity_id
_entity_poly.type
_entity_poly.pdbx_seq_one_letter_code
_entity_poly.pdbx_strand_id
1 'polypeptide(L)' 'VDKINITATAYDPDGEVAKVAFYDGEDLLYEDLSAPYSYEWTNISAGTHVIKAVVQMMKEEQVHLLQPFM' A
#
# COMPACT_ATOMS: atom_id res chain seq x y z
N VAL A 1 -9.67 12.81 21.16
CA VAL A 1 -9.93 12.83 19.71
C VAL A 1 -10.17 11.40 19.32
N ASP A 2 -11.30 11.12 18.68
CA ASP A 2 -11.61 9.76 18.23
C ASP A 2 -10.61 9.36 17.13
N LYS A 3 -10.21 8.10 17.16
CA LYS A 3 -9.25 7.55 16.23
C LYS A 3 -9.61 6.14 15.83
N ILE A 4 -9.31 5.79 14.58
CA ILE A 4 -9.45 4.45 14.05
C ILE A 4 -8.10 3.99 13.54
N ASN A 5 -7.61 2.86 14.04
CA ASN A 5 -6.40 2.23 13.53
C ASN A 5 -6.78 1.33 12.37
N ILE A 6 -6.26 1.66 11.19
CA ILE A 6 -6.40 0.85 9.98
C ILE A 6 -5.11 0.06 9.83
N THR A 7 -5.21 -1.25 9.66
CA THR A 7 -4.06 -2.13 9.44
C THR A 7 -4.29 -2.93 8.18
N ALA A 8 -3.22 -3.21 7.46
CA ALA A 8 -3.28 -4.01 6.24
C ALA A 8 -2.14 -5.02 6.19
N THR A 9 -2.46 -6.19 5.68
CA THR A 9 -1.47 -7.20 5.29
C THR A 9 -1.34 -7.17 3.78
N ALA A 10 -0.13 -6.96 3.29
CA ALA A 10 0.18 -7.09 1.87
C ALA A 10 1.09 -8.29 1.65
N TYR A 11 0.90 -8.97 0.51
CA TYR A 11 1.66 -10.14 0.13
C TYR A 11 1.88 -10.11 -1.37
N ASP A 12 3.13 -10.26 -1.78
CA ASP A 12 3.56 -10.47 -3.15
C ASP A 12 4.54 -11.66 -3.16
N PRO A 13 4.18 -12.83 -3.70
CA PRO A 13 5.05 -14.01 -3.70
C PRO A 13 6.23 -13.89 -4.66
N ASP A 14 6.07 -13.10 -5.73
CA ASP A 14 7.00 -13.05 -6.87
C ASP A 14 7.70 -11.69 -6.98
N GLY A 15 7.53 -10.81 -5.98
CA GLY A 15 8.02 -9.43 -6.00
C GLY A 15 8.09 -8.79 -4.62
N GLU A 16 8.41 -7.50 -4.61
CA GLU A 16 8.40 -6.68 -3.39
C GLU A 16 7.19 -5.77 -3.37
N VAL A 17 6.49 -5.75 -2.23
CA VAL A 17 5.46 -4.75 -1.94
C VAL A 17 6.12 -3.40 -1.76
N ALA A 18 5.90 -2.48 -2.69
CA ALA A 18 6.45 -1.13 -2.63
C ALA A 18 5.79 -0.27 -1.55
N LYS A 19 4.45 -0.38 -1.42
CA LYS A 19 3.65 0.35 -0.44
C LYS A 19 2.21 -0.16 -0.36
N VAL A 20 1.53 0.23 0.71
CA VAL A 20 0.07 0.17 0.87
C VAL A 20 -0.50 1.58 0.99
N ALA A 21 -1.44 1.92 0.10
CA ALA A 21 -2.18 3.18 0.15
C ALA A 21 -3.57 2.97 0.76
N PHE A 22 -3.92 3.75 1.78
CA PHE A 22 -5.20 3.73 2.48
C PHE A 22 -6.08 4.86 1.99
N TYR A 23 -7.36 4.57 1.74
CA TYR A 23 -8.34 5.50 1.19
C TYR A 23 -9.63 5.51 2.00
N ASP A 24 -10.34 6.64 1.96
CA ASP A 24 -11.77 6.76 2.27
C ASP A 24 -12.52 7.11 0.97
N GLY A 25 -13.23 6.14 0.40
CA GLY A 25 -13.81 6.26 -0.94
C GLY A 25 -12.73 6.41 -2.02
N GLU A 26 -12.62 7.61 -2.58
CA GLU A 26 -11.60 8.00 -3.57
C GLU A 26 -10.47 8.84 -2.98
N ASP A 27 -10.64 9.37 -1.77
CA ASP A 27 -9.67 10.25 -1.11
C ASP A 27 -8.53 9.42 -0.50
N LEU A 28 -7.29 9.76 -0.85
CA LEU A 28 -6.10 9.17 -0.25
C LEU A 28 -5.92 9.69 1.17
N LEU A 29 -5.85 8.79 2.14
CA LEU A 29 -5.59 9.11 3.54
C LEU A 29 -4.09 9.07 3.83
N TYR A 30 -3.43 7.97 3.43
CA TYR A 30 -2.03 7.72 3.78
C TYR A 30 -1.39 6.67 2.87
N GLU A 31 -0.07 6.74 2.71
CA GLU A 31 0.73 5.69 2.08
C GLU A 31 1.77 5.21 3.07
N ASP A 32 1.75 3.91 3.35
CA ASP A 32 2.74 3.24 4.19
C ASP A 32 3.67 2.39 3.32
N LEU A 33 4.97 2.68 3.41
CA LEU A 33 6.02 2.06 2.61
C LEU A 33 6.67 0.87 3.33
N SER A 34 6.30 0.59 4.58
CA SER A 34 6.99 -0.43 5.40
C SER A 34 6.02 -1.30 6.18
N ALA A 35 6.22 -2.61 6.14
CA ALA A 35 5.49 -3.53 7.02
C ALA A 35 5.98 -3.40 8.48
N PRO A 36 5.09 -3.51 9.49
CA PRO A 36 3.65 -3.75 9.39
C PRO A 36 2.87 -2.51 8.96
N TYR A 37 2.06 -2.62 7.89
CA TYR A 37 1.37 -1.47 7.32
C TYR A 37 0.22 -1.00 8.21
N SER A 38 0.28 0.24 8.66
CA SER A 38 -0.71 0.80 9.57
C SER A 38 -0.88 2.31 9.43
N TYR A 39 -2.09 2.77 9.72
CA TYR A 39 -2.42 4.18 9.76
C TYR A 39 -3.35 4.49 10.94
N GLU A 40 -2.97 5.45 11.78
CA GLU A 40 -3.82 6.02 12.82
C GLU A 40 -4.63 7.17 12.24
N TRP A 41 -5.86 6.89 11.82
CA TRP A 41 -6.74 7.90 11.24
C TRP A 41 -7.41 8.71 12.35
N THR A 42 -7.21 10.03 12.31
CA THR A 42 -7.71 10.99 13.32
C THR A 42 -8.53 12.09 12.66
N ASN A 43 -9.28 12.86 13.47
CA ASN A 43 -10.15 13.95 13.01
C ASN A 43 -11.19 13.50 11.97
N ILE A 44 -11.78 12.33 12.20
CA ILE A 44 -12.75 11.69 11.31
C ILE A 44 -14.07 12.47 11.37
N SER A 45 -14.61 12.85 10.21
CA SER A 45 -15.91 13.50 10.12
C SER A 45 -17.04 12.51 10.45
N ALA A 46 -18.19 13.01 10.90
CA ALA A 46 -19.35 12.14 11.11
C ALA A 46 -19.94 11.71 9.76
N GLY A 47 -20.15 10.42 9.56
CA GLY A 47 -20.69 9.89 8.31
C GLY A 47 -20.43 8.40 8.12
N THR A 48 -20.78 7.90 6.93
CA THR A 48 -20.38 6.56 6.49
C THR A 48 -19.09 6.67 5.69
N HIS A 49 -18.10 5.85 6.05
CA HIS A 49 -16.80 5.79 5.40
C HIS A 49 -16.62 4.46 4.69
N VAL A 50 -15.96 4.46 3.54
CA VAL A 50 -15.67 3.25 2.75
C VAL A 50 -14.16 3.09 2.67
N ILE A 51 -13.62 2.30 3.59
CA ILE A 51 -12.18 2.13 3.70
C ILE A 51 -11.66 1.10 2.70
N LYS A 52 -10.64 1.49 1.94
CA LYS A 52 -9.97 0.65 0.96
C LYS A 52 -8.46 0.75 1.14
N ALA A 53 -7.77 -0.39 1.07
CA ALA A 53 -6.31 -0.46 0.99
C ALA A 53 -5.92 -0.97 -0.40
N VAL A 54 -4.96 -0.32 -1.04
CA VAL A 54 -4.43 -0.70 -2.35
C VAL A 54 -2.95 -0.97 -2.22
N VAL A 55 -2.52 -2.15 -2.66
CA VAL A 55 -1.12 -2.53 -2.66
C VAL A 55 -0.49 -2.13 -3.99
N GLN A 56 0.66 -1.47 -3.95
CA GLN A 56 1.48 -1.23 -5.13
C GLN A 56 2.74 -2.11 -5.04
N MET A 57 2.99 -2.87 -6.10
CA MET A 57 4.16 -3.75 -6.22
C MET A 57 5.25 -3.07 -7.05
N MET A 58 6.51 -3.41 -6.79
CA MET A 58 7.60 -3.12 -7.74
C MET A 58 7.64 -4.24 -8.77
N LYS A 59 7.56 -3.90 -10.07
CA LYS A 59 7.84 -4.88 -11.12
C LYS A 59 9.36 -5.00 -11.27
N GLU A 60 9.87 -6.20 -11.11
CA GLU A 60 11.24 -6.51 -11.56
C GLU A 60 11.21 -6.53 -13.10
N GLU A 61 11.85 -5.54 -13.73
CA GLU A 61 12.02 -5.53 -15.18
C GLU A 61 13.15 -6.52 -15.51
N GLN A 62 12.82 -7.56 -16.26
CA GLN A 62 13.70 -8.67 -16.63
C GLN A 62 15.09 -8.20 -17.11
N VAL A 63 16.12 -8.33 -16.28
CA VAL A 63 17.51 -8.21 -16.71
C VAL A 63 17.95 -9.54 -17.35
N HIS A 64 17.42 -9.85 -18.53
CA HIS A 64 17.95 -10.93 -19.37
C HIS A 64 18.25 -10.44 -20.80
N LEU A 65 19.24 -9.56 -20.92
CA LEU A 65 19.99 -9.34 -22.16
C LEU A 65 21.48 -9.16 -21.85
N LEU A 66 22.08 -10.12 -21.15
CA LEU A 66 23.54 -10.28 -21.09
C LEU A 66 23.89 -11.74 -21.37
N GLN A 67 23.90 -12.07 -22.66
CA GLN A 67 24.72 -13.16 -23.19
C GLN A 67 25.59 -12.48 -24.27
N PRO A 68 26.91 -12.31 -24.07
CA PRO A 68 27.77 -11.79 -25.13
C PRO A 68 27.84 -12.84 -26.24
N PHE A 69 27.49 -12.47 -27.47
CA PHE A 69 27.88 -13.26 -28.63
C PHE A 69 29.41 -13.22 -28.72
N MET A 70 30.01 -14.40 -28.59
CA MET A 70 31.40 -14.68 -28.96
C MET A 70 31.62 -14.39 -30.45
#